data_AF-A0A940LPF6-F1
#
_entry.id   AF-A0A940LPF6-F1
#
_cell.length_a   1.000
_cell.length_b   1.000
_cell.length_c   1.000
_cell.angle_alpha   90.00
_cell.angle_beta   90.00
_cell.angle_gamma   90.00
#
_symmetry.space_group_name_H-M   'P 1'
#
loop_
_entity.id
_entity.type
_entity.pdbx_description
1 polymer ?
#
loop_
_entity_poly.entity_id
_entity_poly.type
_entity_poly.pdbx_seq_one_letter_code
_entity_poly.pdbx_strand_id
1 'polypeptide(L)'
;MVVMAYDADFNLRVRAVDALRRADLTDAPPVSRLSTAQKERLARCLFALDATLKDRTHREIARELFGPEETEGAEFATSTIRDVTARLVRRGRALMSGGYLRLLRAGF
;
A
#
# COMPACT_ATOMS: atom_id res chain seq x y z
N MET A 1 12.09 27.89 -14.21
CA MET A 1 10.71 28.39 -14.03
C MET A 1 9.79 27.18 -13.94
N VAL A 2 8.94 27.06 -12.90
CA VAL A 2 7.97 25.96 -12.76
C VAL A 2 6.57 26.54 -12.91
N VAL A 3 5.76 25.97 -13.80
CA VAL A 3 4.35 26.33 -14.01
C VAL A 3 3.48 25.22 -13.42
N MET A 4 2.49 25.59 -12.61
CA MET A 4 1.57 24.64 -11.97
C MET A 4 0.12 25.03 -12.26
N ALA A 5 -0.73 24.05 -12.51
CA ALA A 5 -2.18 24.27 -12.61
C ALA A 5 -2.74 24.76 -11.27
N TYR A 6 -3.67 25.70 -11.30
CA TYR A 6 -4.42 26.17 -10.12
C TYR A 6 -5.76 25.43 -10.04
N ASP A 7 -5.76 24.26 -9.40
CA ASP A 7 -6.94 23.39 -9.23
C ASP A 7 -6.99 22.80 -7.81
N ALA A 8 -7.90 21.85 -7.56
CA ALA A 8 -8.09 21.21 -6.25
C ALA A 8 -6.82 20.56 -5.67
N ASP A 9 -5.87 20.13 -6.50
CA ASP A 9 -4.59 19.53 -6.12
C ASP A 9 -3.44 20.57 -6.09
N PHE A 10 -3.70 21.88 -6.16
CA PHE A 10 -2.66 22.91 -6.16
C PHE A 10 -1.74 22.82 -4.95
N ASN A 11 -2.30 22.72 -3.73
CA ASN A 11 -1.53 22.59 -2.51
C ASN A 11 -0.70 21.30 -2.45
N LEU A 12 -1.19 20.21 -3.07
CA LEU A 12 -0.44 18.98 -3.21
C LEU A 12 0.81 19.23 -4.07
N ARG A 13 0.65 19.87 -5.23
CA ARG A 13 1.75 20.18 -6.16
C ARG A 13 2.78 21.12 -5.55
N VAL A 14 2.35 22.16 -4.82
CA VAL A 14 3.27 23.05 -4.08
C VAL A 14 4.13 22.26 -3.10
N ARG A 15 3.53 21.38 -2.29
CA ARG A 15 4.27 20.53 -1.33
C ARG A 15 5.20 19.55 -2.04
N ALA A 16 4.82 19.03 -3.20
CA ALA A 16 5.66 18.11 -3.99
C ALA A 16 6.89 18.81 -4.56
N VAL A 17 6.73 20.04 -5.08
CA VAL A 17 7.86 20.85 -5.58
C VAL A 17 8.81 21.23 -4.44
N ASP A 18 8.28 21.61 -3.28
CA ASP A 18 9.10 21.87 -2.09
C ASP A 18 9.88 20.62 -1.63
N ALA A 19 9.21 19.47 -1.59
CA ALA A 19 9.86 18.20 -1.24
C ALA A 19 10.96 17.81 -2.23
N LEU A 20 10.74 18.01 -3.54
CA LEU A 20 11.73 17.76 -4.57
C LEU A 20 12.95 18.69 -4.41
N ARG A 21 12.72 19.99 -4.19
CA ARG A 21 13.80 20.95 -3.96
C ARG A 21 14.63 20.58 -2.73
N ARG A 22 13.98 20.15 -1.65
CA ARG A 22 14.70 19.70 -0.44
C ARG A 22 15.53 18.46 -0.70
N ALA A 23 14.97 17.47 -1.40
CA ALA A 23 15.69 16.26 -1.75
C ALA A 23 16.95 16.56 -2.59
N ASP A 24 16.85 17.48 -3.56
CA ASP A 24 17.97 17.94 -4.38
C ASP A 24 19.06 18.64 -3.56
N LEU A 25 18.66 19.46 -2.59
CA LEU A 25 19.60 20.21 -1.73
C LEU A 25 20.29 19.35 -0.67
N THR A 26 19.62 18.33 -0.14
CA THR A 26 20.11 17.57 1.02
C THR A 26 20.50 16.14 0.69
N ASP A 27 20.34 15.70 -0.57
CA ASP A 27 20.49 14.32 -1.02
C ASP A 27 19.73 13.30 -0.14
N ALA A 28 18.63 13.75 0.48
CA ALA A 28 17.88 12.98 1.47
C ALA A 28 16.43 12.81 1.01
N PRO A 29 15.85 11.60 1.15
CA PRO A 29 14.49 11.36 0.72
C PRO A 29 13.49 12.16 1.59
N PRO A 30 12.38 12.63 1.00
CA PRO A 30 11.36 13.34 1.76
C PRO A 30 10.74 12.42 2.83
N VAL A 31 10.52 12.98 4.01
CA VAL A 31 9.92 12.23 5.13
C VAL A 31 8.49 11.81 4.75
N SER A 32 8.25 10.50 4.79
CA SER A 32 6.93 9.92 4.60
C SER A 32 5.97 10.38 5.70
N ARG A 33 4.77 10.82 5.30
CA ARG A 33 3.66 11.13 6.22
C ARG A 33 2.98 9.89 6.81
N LEU A 34 3.26 8.71 6.25
CA LEU A 34 2.72 7.45 6.73
C LEU A 34 3.46 6.97 7.97
N SER A 35 2.69 6.55 8.98
CA SER A 35 3.20 5.85 10.16
C SER A 35 3.80 4.50 9.78
N THR A 36 4.66 3.94 10.64
CA THR A 36 5.23 2.60 10.45
C THR A 36 4.12 1.55 10.24
N ALA A 37 3.06 1.59 11.05
CA ALA A 37 1.92 0.68 10.93
C ALA A 37 1.17 0.82 9.59
N GLN A 38 1.03 2.04 9.06
CA GLN A 38 0.45 2.26 7.74
C GLN A 38 1.35 1.69 6.63
N LYS A 39 2.67 1.91 6.72
CA LYS A 39 3.65 1.35 5.76
C LYS A 39 3.64 -0.18 5.75
N GLU A 40 3.63 -0.82 6.91
CA GLU A 40 3.54 -2.28 7.00
C GLU A 40 2.24 -2.80 6.41
N ARG A 41 1.11 -2.12 6.66
CA ARG A 41 -0.18 -2.51 6.08
C ARG A 41 -0.16 -2.40 4.57
N LEU A 42 0.46 -1.35 4.02
CA LEU A 42 0.65 -1.20 2.57
C LEU A 42 1.54 -2.30 2.00
N ALA A 43 2.65 -2.62 2.66
CA ALA A 43 3.54 -3.71 2.25
C ALA A 43 2.79 -5.05 2.20
N ARG A 44 1.97 -5.37 3.20
CA ARG A 44 1.12 -6.58 3.19
C ARG A 44 0.07 -6.56 2.06
N CYS A 45 -0.53 -5.40 1.75
CA CYS A 45 -1.45 -5.25 0.62
C CYS A 45 -0.74 -5.46 -0.73
N LEU A 46 0.48 -4.91 -0.89
CA LEU A 46 1.29 -5.07 -2.10
C LEU A 46 1.72 -6.52 -2.28
N PHE A 47 2.23 -7.15 -1.23
CA PHE A 47 2.56 -8.58 -1.24
C PHE A 47 1.35 -9.45 -1.66
N ALA A 48 0.19 -9.22 -1.03
CA ALA A 48 -1.02 -9.98 -1.36
C ALA A 48 -1.47 -9.74 -2.82
N LEU A 49 -1.33 -8.51 -3.32
CA LEU A 49 -1.60 -8.19 -4.71
C LEU A 49 -0.66 -8.96 -5.65
N ASP A 50 0.65 -8.84 -5.44
CA ASP A 50 1.68 -9.47 -6.27
C ASP A 50 1.52 -10.98 -6.33
N ALA A 51 1.27 -11.62 -5.18
CA ALA A 51 1.02 -13.05 -5.12
C ALA A 51 -0.27 -13.43 -5.87
N THR A 52 -1.34 -12.63 -5.74
CA THR A 52 -2.59 -12.88 -6.48
C THR A 52 -2.40 -12.69 -7.99
N LEU A 53 -1.58 -11.74 -8.43
CA LEU A 53 -1.24 -11.55 -9.84
C LEU A 53 -0.38 -12.69 -10.40
N LYS A 54 0.27 -13.47 -9.53
CA LYS A 54 0.99 -14.72 -9.85
C LYS A 54 0.13 -15.97 -9.66
N ASP A 55 -1.20 -15.80 -9.64
CA ASP A 55 -2.19 -16.88 -9.47
C ASP A 55 -2.03 -17.72 -8.19
N ARG A 56 -1.38 -17.17 -7.15
CA ARG A 56 -1.28 -17.82 -5.85
C ARG A 56 -2.64 -17.85 -5.16
N THR A 57 -2.93 -18.97 -4.51
CA THR A 57 -4.18 -19.15 -3.76
C THR A 57 -4.19 -18.32 -2.48
N HIS A 58 -5.38 -18.00 -1.95
CA HIS A 58 -5.50 -17.31 -0.67
C HIS A 58 -4.81 -18.04 0.49
N ARG A 59 -4.72 -19.38 0.43
CA ARG A 59 -4.03 -20.19 1.45
C ARG A 59 -2.52 -20.00 1.37
N GLU A 60 -1.94 -20.00 0.18
CA GLU A 60 -0.52 -19.75 -0.02
C GLU A 60 -0.14 -18.33 0.42
N ILE A 61 -0.95 -17.34 0.05
CA ILE A 61 -0.75 -15.95 0.48
C ILE A 61 -0.81 -15.84 2.00
N ALA A 62 -1.81 -16.47 2.63
CA ALA A 62 -1.93 -16.47 4.08
C ALA A 62 -0.75 -17.18 4.76
N ARG A 63 -0.28 -18.30 4.20
CA ARG A 63 0.86 -19.07 4.75
C ARG A 63 2.12 -18.22 4.79
N GLU A 64 2.38 -17.45 3.73
CA GLU A 64 3.55 -16.58 3.65
C GLU A 64 3.43 -15.33 4.56
N LEU A 65 2.20 -14.85 4.81
CA LEU A 65 1.97 -13.67 5.67
C LEU A 65 1.89 -13.97 7.17
N PHE A 66 1.34 -15.13 7.55
CA PHE A 66 0.97 -15.46 8.93
C PHE A 66 1.62 -16.76 9.44
N GLY A 67 2.20 -17.56 8.56
CA GLY A 67 2.84 -18.83 8.89
C GLY A 67 1.99 -20.07 8.59
N PRO A 68 2.63 -21.26 8.57
CA PRO A 68 1.97 -22.52 8.26
C PRO A 68 1.01 -23.00 9.35
N GLU A 69 1.34 -22.81 10.62
CA GLU A 69 0.53 -23.26 11.77
C GLU A 69 -0.91 -22.73 11.70
N GLU A 70 -1.03 -21.49 11.25
CA GLU A 70 -2.28 -20.75 11.12
C GLU A 70 -3.10 -21.11 9.86
N THR A 71 -2.52 -21.86 8.92
CA THR A 71 -3.08 -22.05 7.57
C THR A 71 -3.27 -23.50 7.13
N GLU A 72 -2.67 -24.45 7.85
CA GLU A 72 -2.76 -25.89 7.56
C GLU A 72 -4.05 -26.54 8.10
N GLY A 73 -4.81 -25.85 8.95
CA GLY A 73 -6.10 -26.32 9.45
C GLY A 73 -7.18 -26.49 8.37
N ALA A 74 -7.99 -27.54 8.49
CA ALA A 74 -9.12 -27.80 7.58
C ALA A 74 -10.14 -26.64 7.55
N GLU A 75 -10.25 -25.89 8.65
CA GLU A 75 -11.16 -24.76 8.84
C GLU A 75 -10.69 -23.46 8.17
N PHE A 76 -9.57 -23.45 7.45
CA PHE A 76 -9.05 -22.25 6.77
C PHE A 76 -10.11 -21.55 5.90
N ALA A 77 -11.05 -22.30 5.30
CA ALA A 77 -12.08 -21.74 4.45
C ALA A 77 -13.01 -20.73 5.17
N THR A 78 -13.17 -20.86 6.48
CA THR A 78 -14.03 -20.01 7.33
C THR A 78 -13.23 -19.24 8.39
N SER A 79 -11.90 -19.20 8.27
CA SER A 79 -11.03 -18.59 9.27
C SER A 79 -10.94 -17.07 9.13
N THR A 80 -10.74 -16.38 10.26
CA THR A 80 -10.45 -14.94 10.30
C THR A 80 -9.22 -14.59 9.45
N ILE A 81 -8.25 -15.49 9.35
CA ILE A 81 -7.01 -15.28 8.59
C ILE A 81 -7.28 -15.26 7.09
N ARG A 82 -8.17 -16.12 6.59
CA ARG A 82 -8.64 -16.05 5.20
C ARG A 82 -9.33 -14.71 4.95
N ASP A 83 -10.17 -14.23 5.87
CA ASP A 83 -10.86 -12.94 5.71
C ASP A 83 -9.92 -11.74 5.75
N VAL A 84 -8.88 -11.79 6.58
CA VAL A 84 -7.82 -10.77 6.59
C VAL A 84 -7.06 -10.81 5.26
N THR A 85 -6.69 -11.99 4.78
CA THR A 85 -6.00 -12.17 3.50
C THR A 85 -6.83 -11.64 2.33
N ALA A 86 -8.11 -12.00 2.25
CA ALA A 86 -9.03 -11.49 1.23
C ALA A 86 -9.16 -9.96 1.30
N ARG A 87 -9.17 -9.38 2.50
CA ARG A 87 -9.17 -7.91 2.68
C ARG A 87 -7.88 -7.27 2.16
N LEU A 88 -6.72 -7.87 2.38
CA LEU A 88 -5.45 -7.39 1.84
C LEU A 88 -5.45 -7.44 0.31
N VAL A 89 -5.90 -8.56 -0.29
CA VAL A 89 -6.02 -8.70 -1.75
C VAL A 89 -6.95 -7.63 -2.33
N ARG A 90 -8.16 -7.46 -1.76
CA ARG A 90 -9.11 -6.43 -2.23
C ARG A 90 -8.52 -5.02 -2.13
N ARG A 91 -7.84 -4.70 -1.03
CA ARG A 91 -7.16 -3.39 -0.87
C ARG A 91 -6.01 -3.20 -1.86
N GLY A 92 -5.20 -4.24 -2.08
CA GLY A 92 -4.13 -4.22 -3.08
C GLY A 92 -4.66 -3.92 -4.48
N ARG A 93 -5.74 -4.61 -4.89
CA ARG A 93 -6.40 -4.34 -6.18
C ARG A 93 -6.96 -2.92 -6.28
N ALA A 94 -7.62 -2.43 -5.22
CA ALA A 94 -8.12 -1.06 -5.17
C ALA A 94 -7.00 -0.02 -5.25
N LEU A 95 -5.84 -0.29 -4.65
CA LEU A 95 -4.65 0.55 -4.80
C LEU A 95 -4.19 0.58 -6.25
N MET A 96 -3.99 -0.59 -6.87
CA MET A 96 -3.56 -0.73 -8.27
C MET A 96 -4.50 -0.02 -9.25
N SER A 97 -5.81 -0.06 -9.01
CA SER A 97 -6.83 0.59 -9.85
C SER A 97 -6.95 2.11 -9.63
N GLY A 98 -5.83 2.79 -9.34
CA GLY A 98 -5.78 4.24 -9.13
C GLY A 98 -6.05 4.71 -7.69
N GLY A 99 -6.41 3.81 -6.77
CA GLY A 99 -6.59 4.14 -5.36
C GLY A 99 -5.31 4.64 -4.68
N TYR A 100 -4.13 4.29 -5.21
CA TYR A 100 -2.84 4.78 -4.71
C TYR A 100 -2.73 6.31 -4.71
N LEU A 101 -3.45 7.02 -5.60
CA LEU A 101 -3.42 8.49 -5.64
C LEU A 101 -3.92 9.14 -4.35
N ARG A 102 -4.76 8.43 -3.58
CA ARG A 102 -5.23 8.90 -2.27
C ARG A 102 -4.08 9.06 -1.27
N LEU A 103 -3.02 8.24 -1.39
CA LEU A 103 -1.82 8.32 -0.55
C LEU A 103 -1.12 9.68 -0.64
N LEU A 104 -1.28 10.38 -1.76
CA LEU A 104 -0.67 11.68 -1.99
C LEU A 104 -1.41 12.78 -1.22
N ARG A 105 -2.74 12.70 -1.16
CA ARG A 105 -3.62 13.74 -0.59
C ARG A 105 -3.65 13.70 0.94
N ALA A 106 -3.74 12.53 1.55
CA ALA A 106 -3.64 12.31 2.99
C ALA A 106 -3.38 10.81 3.25
N GLY A 107 -2.61 10.50 4.30
CA GLY A 107 -2.32 9.11 4.69
C GLY A 107 -3.60 8.32 4.99
N PHE A 108 -3.56 7.00 4.74
CA PHE A 108 -4.64 6.03 4.90
C PHE A 108 -5.51 6.19 6.14
#